data_AF-A0A2S8SVA6-F1
#
_entry.id   AF-A0A2S8SVA6-F1
#
_cell.length_a   1.000
_cell.length_b   1.000
_cell.length_c   1.000
_cell.angle_alpha   90.00
_cell.angle_beta   90.00
_cell.angle_gamma   90.00
#
_symmetry.space_group_name_H-M   'P 1'
#
loop_
_entity.id
_entity.type
_entity.pdbx_description
1 polymer ?
#
loop_
_entity_poly.entity_id
_entity_poly.type
_entity_poly.pdbx_seq_one_letter_code
_entity_poly.pdbx_strand_id
1 'polypeptide(L)'
;MAQVKKEGIDVNPEIMIPLIGHVNELKAVRGDLERVAKETAEKEGQEVAYKFGTMIEIPRACLTAGEIAVEAEFFSFGTNDLTQMTYGMSRDDAGPFLMPYIAKEIYKEDPTVSIDVSGVGRLMQICVDDARKVNPNIKLGICGEQGGDPDSVKFCAKLGLTYVSCSPKRVPVARLAAAQAAIDAK
;
A
#
# COMPACT_ATOMS: atom_id res chain seq x y z
N MET A 1 13.81 12.75 -13.66
CA MET A 1 12.55 13.53 -13.57
C MET A 1 12.74 14.96 -14.09
N ALA A 2 13.72 15.71 -13.60
CA ALA A 2 14.02 17.07 -14.10
C ALA A 2 14.27 17.11 -15.62
N GLN A 3 15.06 16.18 -16.17
CA GLN A 3 15.30 16.07 -17.61
C GLN A 3 14.01 15.85 -18.42
N VAL A 4 13.20 14.86 -18.02
CA VAL A 4 11.91 14.53 -18.66
C VAL A 4 10.95 15.74 -18.62
N LYS A 5 10.95 16.51 -17.52
CA LYS A 5 10.16 17.74 -17.42
C LYS A 5 10.66 18.85 -18.36
N LYS A 6 11.98 18.98 -18.54
CA LYS A 6 12.59 19.91 -19.52
C LYS A 6 12.22 19.56 -20.96
N GLU A 7 11.91 18.29 -21.24
CA GLU A 7 11.38 17.81 -22.53
C GLU A 7 9.88 18.12 -22.72
N GLY A 8 9.24 18.80 -21.76
CA GLY A 8 7.83 19.20 -21.83
C GLY A 8 6.84 18.11 -21.43
N ILE A 9 7.31 17.00 -20.87
CA ILE A 9 6.47 15.92 -20.36
C ILE A 9 6.00 16.26 -18.95
N ASP A 10 4.71 16.12 -18.68
CA ASP A 10 4.16 16.27 -17.34
C ASP A 10 4.55 15.07 -16.46
N VAL A 11 5.23 15.32 -15.34
CA VAL A 11 5.77 14.28 -14.45
C VAL A 11 5.27 14.53 -13.03
N ASN A 12 4.58 13.53 -12.48
CA ASN A 12 3.98 13.56 -11.15
C ASN A 12 4.52 12.40 -10.29
N PRO A 13 5.77 12.49 -9.81
CA PRO A 13 6.39 11.42 -9.03
C PRO A 13 5.78 11.28 -7.63
N GLU A 14 5.60 10.04 -7.21
CA GLU A 14 5.21 9.66 -5.85
C GLU A 14 6.36 8.84 -5.26
N ILE A 15 7.00 9.34 -4.20
CA ILE A 15 8.13 8.69 -3.54
C ILE A 15 7.62 8.01 -2.27
N MET A 16 7.83 6.70 -2.20
CA MET A 16 7.28 5.85 -1.15
C MET A 16 8.41 5.21 -0.33
N ILE A 17 8.33 5.34 0.98
CA ILE A 17 9.31 4.74 1.90
C ILE A 17 8.78 3.38 2.40
N PRO A 18 9.54 2.28 2.27
CA PRO A 18 9.12 0.97 2.73
C PRO A 18 9.40 0.76 4.23
N LEU A 19 8.77 -0.27 4.80
CA LEU A 19 9.02 -0.85 6.12
C LEU A 19 8.95 0.14 7.30
N ILE A 20 8.22 1.23 7.14
CA ILE A 20 7.97 2.18 8.23
C ILE A 20 7.11 1.50 9.29
N GLY A 21 7.59 1.52 10.53
CA GLY A 21 6.85 1.12 11.72
C GLY A 21 6.55 2.29 12.67
N HIS A 22 7.27 3.40 12.56
CA HIS A 22 7.18 4.56 13.44
C HIS A 22 7.26 5.89 12.67
N VAL A 23 6.46 6.89 13.05
CA VAL A 23 6.42 8.22 12.39
C VAL A 23 7.81 8.91 12.33
N ASN A 24 8.61 8.80 13.38
CA ASN A 24 9.99 9.32 13.40
C ASN A 24 10.93 8.70 12.35
N GLU A 25 10.74 7.42 11.96
CA GLU A 25 11.50 6.83 10.85
C GLU A 25 11.14 7.56 9.56
N LEU A 26 9.85 7.78 9.33
CA LEU A 26 9.35 8.49 8.15
C LEU A 26 9.83 9.96 8.12
N LYS A 27 9.84 10.65 9.26
CA LYS A 27 10.37 12.02 9.41
C LYS A 27 11.85 12.12 9.07
N ALA A 28 12.66 11.17 9.57
CA ALA A 28 14.08 11.16 9.30
C ALA A 28 14.35 11.04 7.78
N VAL A 29 13.67 10.08 7.13
CA VAL A 29 13.81 9.87 5.68
C VAL A 29 13.25 11.04 4.87
N ARG A 30 12.15 11.68 5.32
CA ARG A 30 11.63 12.90 4.69
C ARG A 30 12.67 14.02 4.69
N GLY A 31 13.36 14.25 5.80
CA GLY A 31 14.40 15.27 5.90
C GLY A 31 15.55 15.05 4.92
N ASP A 32 16.00 13.79 4.77
CA ASP A 32 17.02 13.44 3.79
C ASP A 32 16.54 13.64 2.35
N LEU A 33 15.29 13.24 2.06
CA LEU A 33 14.69 13.37 0.75
C LEU A 33 14.50 14.84 0.35
N GLU A 34 13.98 15.68 1.24
CA GLU A 34 13.77 17.10 0.98
C GLU A 34 15.10 17.83 0.71
N ARG A 35 16.15 17.49 1.47
CA ARG A 35 17.50 18.01 1.23
C ARG A 35 18.01 17.64 -0.16
N VAL A 36 17.95 16.37 -0.53
CA VAL A 36 18.41 15.89 -1.85
C VAL A 36 17.56 16.47 -2.99
N ALA A 37 16.24 16.58 -2.79
CA ALA A 37 15.33 17.17 -3.76
C ALA A 37 15.68 18.64 -4.04
N LYS A 38 15.96 19.42 -2.98
CA LYS A 38 16.40 20.81 -3.09
C LYS A 38 17.75 20.94 -3.81
N GLU A 39 18.76 20.19 -3.37
CA GLU A 39 20.08 20.17 -4.01
C GLU A 39 19.99 19.82 -5.51
N THR A 40 19.12 18.86 -5.85
CA THR A 40 18.87 18.45 -7.24
C THR A 40 18.16 19.54 -8.03
N ALA A 41 17.14 20.18 -7.46
CA ALA A 41 16.41 21.26 -8.12
C ALA A 41 17.32 22.46 -8.43
N GLU A 42 18.20 22.84 -7.49
CA GLU A 42 19.20 23.90 -7.65
C GLU A 42 20.21 23.55 -8.75
N LYS A 43 20.77 22.33 -8.71
CA LYS A 43 21.72 21.85 -9.72
C LYS A 43 21.12 21.82 -11.13
N GLU A 44 19.87 21.39 -11.23
CA GLU A 44 19.18 21.24 -12.51
C GLU A 44 18.51 22.53 -13.00
N GLY A 45 18.37 23.55 -12.14
CA GLY A 45 17.58 24.75 -12.42
C GLY A 45 16.11 24.43 -12.73
N GLN A 46 15.58 23.33 -12.19
CA GLN A 46 14.24 22.83 -12.48
C GLN A 46 13.61 22.16 -11.26
N GLU A 47 12.57 22.79 -10.73
CA GLU A 47 11.74 22.18 -9.68
C GLU A 47 10.79 21.13 -10.26
N VAL A 48 10.63 20.03 -9.54
CA VAL A 48 9.68 18.95 -9.83
C VAL A 48 8.86 18.73 -8.56
N ALA A 49 7.56 19.01 -8.62
CA ALA A 49 6.65 18.67 -7.53
C ALA A 49 6.59 17.14 -7.40
N TYR A 50 6.53 16.64 -6.17
CA TYR A 50 6.41 15.22 -5.87
C TYR A 50 5.48 15.03 -4.70
N LYS A 51 4.95 13.82 -4.53
CA LYS A 51 4.27 13.41 -3.31
C LYS A 51 5.16 12.52 -2.48
N PHE A 52 5.08 12.65 -1.17
CA PHE A 52 5.79 11.81 -0.22
C PHE A 52 4.80 10.93 0.55
N GLY A 53 5.06 9.63 0.59
CA GLY A 53 4.21 8.65 1.24
C GLY A 53 4.98 7.45 1.72
N THR A 54 4.26 6.45 2.22
CA THR A 54 4.85 5.25 2.80
C THR A 54 4.11 3.99 2.42
N MET A 55 4.84 2.88 2.37
CA MET A 55 4.22 1.58 2.38
C MET A 55 3.69 1.31 3.79
N ILE A 56 2.50 0.69 3.88
CA ILE A 56 1.90 0.21 5.13
C ILE A 56 1.98 -1.31 5.08
N GLU A 57 3.04 -1.83 5.68
CA GLU A 57 3.38 -3.26 5.63
C GLU A 57 3.87 -3.81 6.98
N ILE A 58 3.95 -2.94 7.99
CA ILE A 58 4.25 -3.29 9.38
C ILE A 58 2.96 -3.16 10.19
N PRO A 59 2.55 -4.17 10.99
CA PRO A 59 1.34 -4.08 11.83
C PRO A 59 1.32 -2.85 12.75
N ARG A 60 2.47 -2.46 13.30
CA ARG A 60 2.61 -1.23 14.10
C ARG A 60 2.19 0.02 13.32
N ALA A 61 2.57 0.14 12.05
CA ALA A 61 2.17 1.28 11.22
C ALA A 61 0.66 1.33 10.96
N CYS A 62 -0.01 0.17 10.87
CA CYS A 62 -1.47 0.14 10.82
C CYS A 62 -2.10 0.67 12.12
N LEU A 63 -1.56 0.25 13.27
CA LEU A 63 -2.05 0.62 14.60
C LEU A 63 -1.79 2.09 14.97
N THR A 64 -0.75 2.71 14.40
CA THR A 64 -0.40 4.12 14.63
C THR A 64 -0.58 4.98 13.38
N ALA A 65 -1.47 4.58 12.47
CA ALA A 65 -1.60 5.18 11.14
C ALA A 65 -1.94 6.68 11.19
N GLY A 66 -2.67 7.13 12.20
CA GLY A 66 -2.97 8.56 12.40
C GLY A 66 -1.72 9.41 12.57
N GLU A 67 -0.71 8.95 13.32
CA GLU A 67 0.56 9.67 13.48
C GLU A 67 1.34 9.73 12.16
N ILE A 68 1.34 8.62 11.42
CA ILE A 68 2.05 8.51 10.14
C ILE A 68 1.36 9.38 9.08
N ALA A 69 0.03 9.49 9.10
CA ALA A 69 -0.75 10.27 8.15
C ALA A 69 -0.52 11.79 8.25
N VAL A 70 0.05 12.28 9.35
CA VAL A 70 0.52 13.68 9.46
C VAL A 70 1.69 13.94 8.49
N GLU A 71 2.52 12.92 8.25
CA GLU A 71 3.76 13.00 7.48
C GLU A 71 3.67 12.36 6.10
N ALA A 72 2.50 11.93 5.66
CA ALA A 72 2.33 11.21 4.40
C ALA A 72 1.12 11.70 3.62
N GLU A 73 1.29 11.89 2.31
CA GLU A 73 0.23 12.27 1.38
C GLU A 73 -0.50 11.05 0.81
N PHE A 74 0.13 9.88 0.88
CA PHE A 74 -0.45 8.62 0.45
C PHE A 74 0.10 7.43 1.22
N PHE A 75 -0.72 6.38 1.31
CA PHE A 75 -0.31 5.05 1.77
C PHE A 75 -0.50 4.02 0.66
N SER A 76 0.42 3.06 0.58
CA SER A 76 0.23 1.84 -0.19
C SER A 76 0.35 0.64 0.74
N PHE A 77 -0.69 -0.16 0.89
CA PHE A 77 -0.61 -1.39 1.65
C PHE A 77 0.30 -2.39 0.92
N GLY A 78 1.37 -2.80 1.58
CA GLY A 78 2.22 -3.91 1.17
C GLY A 78 1.69 -5.19 1.81
N THR A 79 0.61 -5.75 1.25
CA THR A 79 -0.13 -6.84 1.91
C THR A 79 0.64 -8.14 1.98
N ASN A 80 1.67 -8.33 1.16
CA ASN A 80 2.57 -9.48 1.27
C ASN A 80 3.25 -9.48 2.65
N ASP A 81 4.03 -8.44 2.94
CA ASP A 81 4.76 -8.29 4.20
C ASP A 81 3.82 -8.08 5.39
N LEU A 82 2.72 -7.35 5.20
CA LEU A 82 1.70 -7.20 6.25
C LEU A 82 1.11 -8.56 6.65
N THR A 83 0.83 -9.44 5.68
CA THR A 83 0.34 -10.80 5.95
C THR A 83 1.39 -11.61 6.68
N GLN A 84 2.65 -11.58 6.23
CA GLN A 84 3.75 -12.29 6.88
C GLN A 84 3.88 -11.89 8.36
N MET A 85 3.89 -10.59 8.64
CA MET A 85 4.03 -10.06 10.00
C MET A 85 2.79 -10.30 10.86
N THR A 86 1.58 -10.33 10.26
CA THR A 86 0.33 -10.59 10.98
C THR A 86 0.21 -12.07 11.37
N TYR A 87 0.58 -12.97 10.47
CA TYR A 87 0.54 -14.42 10.71
C TYR A 87 1.78 -14.95 11.44
N GLY A 88 2.86 -14.16 11.53
CA GLY A 88 4.16 -14.65 12.00
C GLY A 88 4.74 -15.72 11.08
N MET A 89 4.51 -15.58 9.78
CA MET A 89 4.84 -16.57 8.75
C MET A 89 5.77 -15.99 7.71
N SER A 90 6.94 -16.60 7.53
CA SER A 90 7.82 -16.34 6.38
C SER A 90 7.23 -17.00 5.13
N ARG A 91 7.07 -16.24 4.05
CA ARG A 91 6.53 -16.74 2.77
C ARG A 91 7.42 -17.83 2.16
N ASP A 92 8.73 -17.67 2.30
CA ASP A 92 9.71 -18.62 1.76
C ASP A 92 9.72 -19.94 2.52
N ASP A 93 9.31 -19.92 3.80
CA ASP A 93 9.26 -21.09 4.68
C ASP A 93 7.85 -21.65 4.88
N ALA A 94 6.82 -20.99 4.34
CA ALA A 94 5.41 -21.34 4.55
C ALA A 94 5.00 -22.64 3.84
N GLY A 95 5.56 -22.91 2.66
CA GLY A 95 5.13 -23.99 1.76
C GLY A 95 4.92 -25.36 2.43
N PRO A 96 5.88 -25.86 3.24
CA PRO A 96 5.77 -27.17 3.90
C PRO A 96 4.58 -27.32 4.85
N PHE A 97 4.10 -26.26 5.49
CA PHE A 97 2.98 -26.35 6.44
C PHE A 97 1.68 -25.72 5.92
N LEU A 98 1.76 -24.75 5.01
CA LEU A 98 0.58 -24.04 4.50
C LEU A 98 -0.36 -24.96 3.73
N MET A 99 0.17 -25.84 2.87
CA MET A 99 -0.63 -26.80 2.12
C MET A 99 -1.34 -27.81 3.04
N PRO A 100 -0.67 -28.43 4.04
CA PRO A 100 -1.36 -29.20 5.07
C PRO A 100 -2.42 -28.43 5.86
N TYR A 101 -2.22 -27.15 6.16
CA TYR A 101 -3.19 -26.32 6.89
C TYR A 101 -4.46 -26.09 6.09
N ILE A 102 -4.33 -25.80 4.79
CA ILE A 102 -5.45 -25.66 3.87
C ILE A 102 -6.19 -26.99 3.71
N ALA A 103 -5.45 -28.10 3.52
CA ALA A 103 -6.05 -29.43 3.40
C ALA A 103 -6.79 -29.90 4.67
N LYS A 104 -6.42 -29.38 5.84
CA LYS A 104 -7.09 -29.61 7.13
C LYS A 104 -8.17 -28.57 7.45
N GLU A 105 -8.46 -27.66 6.53
CA GLU A 105 -9.42 -26.56 6.71
C GLU A 105 -9.10 -25.65 7.91
N ILE A 106 -7.82 -25.61 8.34
CA ILE A 106 -7.36 -24.66 9.37
C ILE A 106 -7.36 -23.25 8.78
N TYR A 107 -6.87 -23.12 7.54
CA TYR A 107 -7.06 -21.93 6.73
C TYR A 107 -7.99 -22.28 5.57
N LYS A 108 -8.91 -21.36 5.28
CA LYS A 108 -9.85 -21.52 4.16
C LYS A 108 -9.13 -21.45 2.82
N GLU A 109 -8.13 -20.59 2.71
CA GLU A 109 -7.34 -20.33 1.51
C GLU A 109 -5.95 -19.81 1.89
N ASP A 110 -5.07 -19.69 0.89
CA ASP A 110 -3.73 -19.13 1.07
C ASP A 110 -3.81 -17.61 1.31
N PRO A 111 -3.46 -17.11 2.51
CA PRO A 111 -3.56 -15.69 2.85
C PRO A 111 -2.56 -14.82 2.08
N THR A 112 -1.58 -15.42 1.38
CA THR A 112 -0.63 -14.72 0.52
C THR A 112 -1.21 -14.42 -0.87
N VAL A 113 -2.29 -15.10 -1.25
CA VAL A 113 -2.97 -14.93 -2.54
C VAL A 113 -4.20 -14.03 -2.42
N SER A 114 -5.00 -14.23 -1.37
CA SER A 114 -6.23 -13.48 -1.08
C SER A 114 -6.16 -12.89 0.33
N ILE A 115 -6.66 -11.68 0.52
CA ILE A 115 -6.62 -10.99 1.81
C ILE A 115 -7.43 -11.77 2.85
N ASP A 116 -6.78 -12.15 3.95
CA ASP A 116 -7.49 -12.51 5.18
C ASP A 116 -8.24 -11.28 5.71
N VAL A 117 -9.55 -11.24 5.46
CA VAL A 117 -10.41 -10.13 5.86
C VAL A 117 -10.48 -9.96 7.38
N SER A 118 -10.35 -11.05 8.14
CA SER A 118 -10.60 -11.05 9.59
C SER A 118 -9.40 -10.61 10.43
N GLY A 119 -8.18 -10.86 9.97
CA GLY A 119 -6.93 -10.41 10.60
C GLY A 119 -6.28 -9.27 9.83
N VAL A 120 -5.67 -9.57 8.67
CA VAL A 120 -4.95 -8.58 7.84
C VAL A 120 -5.88 -7.43 7.41
N GLY A 121 -7.08 -7.77 6.95
CA GLY A 121 -8.12 -6.82 6.58
C GLY A 121 -8.57 -5.95 7.76
N ARG A 122 -8.55 -6.47 8.99
CA ARG A 122 -8.85 -5.68 10.20
C ARG A 122 -7.76 -4.64 10.47
N LEU A 123 -6.49 -4.98 10.29
CA LEU A 123 -5.39 -4.01 10.37
C LEU A 123 -5.51 -2.94 9.29
N MET A 124 -5.85 -3.33 8.05
CA MET A 124 -6.11 -2.37 6.97
C MET A 124 -7.25 -1.41 7.31
N GLN A 125 -8.36 -1.91 7.87
CA GLN A 125 -9.50 -1.07 8.29
C GLN A 125 -9.08 -0.06 9.37
N ILE A 126 -8.36 -0.50 10.41
CA ILE A 126 -7.86 0.41 11.47
C ILE A 126 -6.99 1.51 10.85
N CYS A 127 -6.07 1.12 9.97
CA CYS A 127 -5.20 2.06 9.28
C CYS A 127 -5.97 3.09 8.46
N VAL A 128 -6.93 2.65 7.63
CA VAL A 128 -7.78 3.52 6.80
C VAL A 128 -8.56 4.51 7.67
N ASP A 129 -9.19 4.02 8.73
CA ASP A 129 -10.03 4.84 9.61
C ASP A 129 -9.20 5.92 10.32
N ASP A 130 -8.05 5.55 10.88
CA ASP A 130 -7.21 6.48 11.62
C ASP A 130 -6.48 7.47 10.72
N ALA A 131 -6.03 7.03 9.54
CA ALA A 131 -5.42 7.91 8.55
C ALA A 131 -6.39 8.99 8.06
N ARG A 132 -7.64 8.61 7.76
CA ARG A 132 -8.66 9.55 7.26
C ARG A 132 -9.16 10.53 8.30
N LYS A 133 -9.14 10.18 9.59
CA LYS A 133 -9.43 11.13 10.68
C LYS A 133 -8.43 12.29 10.69
N VAL A 134 -7.18 12.03 10.34
CA VAL A 134 -6.10 13.02 10.33
C VAL A 134 -6.01 13.74 8.99
N ASN A 135 -6.05 12.99 7.89
CA ASN A 135 -6.00 13.53 6.53
C ASN A 135 -7.15 12.93 5.69
N PRO A 136 -8.31 13.61 5.60
CA PRO A 136 -9.47 13.10 4.86
C PRO A 136 -9.21 12.86 3.36
N ASN A 137 -8.20 13.52 2.80
CA ASN A 137 -7.85 13.45 1.37
C ASN A 137 -6.65 12.52 1.10
N ILE A 138 -6.17 11.78 2.11
CA ILE A 138 -5.04 10.87 1.94
C ILE A 138 -5.36 9.83 0.85
N LYS A 139 -4.45 9.66 -0.10
CA LYS A 139 -4.59 8.65 -1.16
C LYS A 139 -4.20 7.29 -0.58
N LEU A 140 -5.12 6.33 -0.60
CA LEU A 140 -4.89 5.00 -0.02
C LEU A 140 -4.94 3.97 -1.14
N GLY A 141 -3.92 3.13 -1.28
CA GLY A 141 -3.95 2.04 -2.24
C GLY A 141 -3.31 0.77 -1.70
N ILE A 142 -3.25 -0.24 -2.55
CA ILE A 142 -2.63 -1.53 -2.26
C ILE A 142 -1.72 -1.91 -3.42
N CYS A 143 -0.60 -2.55 -3.10
CA CYS A 143 0.30 -3.16 -4.07
C CYS A 143 0.61 -4.60 -3.64
N GLY A 144 0.84 -5.47 -4.63
CA GLY A 144 1.23 -6.86 -4.39
C GLY A 144 0.33 -7.84 -5.11
N GLU A 145 0.38 -9.09 -4.68
CA GLU A 145 -0.33 -10.17 -5.36
C GLU A 145 -1.85 -10.05 -5.18
N GLN A 146 -2.27 -9.70 -3.96
CA GLN A 146 -3.68 -9.51 -3.60
C GLN A 146 -4.32 -8.34 -4.34
N GLY A 147 -3.54 -7.35 -4.82
CA GLY A 147 -4.06 -6.26 -5.66
C GLY A 147 -4.60 -6.72 -7.02
N GLY A 148 -4.34 -7.97 -7.42
CA GLY A 148 -4.87 -8.59 -8.63
C GLY A 148 -5.87 -9.73 -8.38
N ASP A 149 -6.20 -10.01 -7.12
CA ASP A 149 -7.19 -11.02 -6.75
C ASP A 149 -8.60 -10.39 -6.68
N PRO A 150 -9.63 -10.94 -7.36
CA PRO A 150 -10.95 -10.33 -7.43
C PRO A 150 -11.63 -10.06 -6.08
N ASP A 151 -11.50 -10.98 -5.12
CA ASP A 151 -12.17 -10.86 -3.82
C ASP A 151 -11.46 -9.83 -2.93
N SER A 152 -10.13 -9.83 -2.98
CA SER A 152 -9.29 -8.80 -2.36
C SER A 152 -9.56 -7.41 -2.95
N VAL A 153 -9.69 -7.29 -4.27
CA VAL A 153 -10.03 -6.01 -4.93
C VAL A 153 -11.41 -5.52 -4.48
N LYS A 154 -12.41 -6.40 -4.40
CA LYS A 154 -13.74 -6.07 -3.87
C LYS A 154 -13.67 -5.62 -2.41
N PHE A 155 -12.85 -6.27 -1.59
CA PHE A 155 -12.63 -5.88 -0.20
C PHE A 155 -11.97 -4.49 -0.11
N CYS A 156 -10.91 -4.24 -0.89
CA CYS A 156 -10.26 -2.93 -0.96
C CYS A 156 -11.23 -1.81 -1.39
N ALA A 157 -12.13 -2.09 -2.34
CA ALA A 157 -13.18 -1.17 -2.73
C ALA A 157 -14.15 -0.87 -1.58
N LYS A 158 -14.55 -1.88 -0.79
CA LYS A 158 -15.40 -1.72 0.41
C LYS A 158 -14.71 -0.89 1.51
N LEU A 159 -13.41 -1.05 1.69
CA LEU A 159 -12.59 -0.18 2.58
C LEU A 159 -12.46 1.25 2.03
N GLY A 160 -12.82 1.47 0.76
CA GLY A 160 -12.71 2.75 0.08
C GLY A 160 -11.30 3.10 -0.36
N LEU A 161 -10.42 2.12 -0.62
CA LEU A 161 -9.12 2.42 -1.22
C LEU A 161 -9.30 3.15 -2.56
N THR A 162 -8.42 4.11 -2.83
CA THR A 162 -8.37 4.92 -4.05
C THR A 162 -7.92 4.13 -5.27
N TYR A 163 -7.03 3.15 -5.09
CA TYR A 163 -6.53 2.34 -6.20
C TYR A 163 -6.07 0.94 -5.75
N VAL A 164 -5.96 0.04 -6.72
CA VAL A 164 -5.26 -1.25 -6.60
C VAL A 164 -4.12 -1.29 -7.63
N SER A 165 -2.98 -1.86 -7.25
CA SER A 165 -1.81 -2.02 -8.12
C SER A 165 -1.43 -3.49 -8.19
N CYS A 166 -1.30 -4.02 -9.40
CA CYS A 166 -1.00 -5.43 -9.66
C CYS A 166 -0.10 -5.59 -10.89
N SER A 167 0.41 -6.81 -11.10
CA SER A 167 1.23 -7.12 -12.26
C SER A 167 0.49 -6.86 -13.58
N PRO A 168 1.18 -6.49 -14.68
CA PRO A 168 0.53 -6.10 -15.93
C PRO A 168 -0.51 -7.10 -16.45
N LYS A 169 -0.25 -8.40 -16.29
CA LYS A 169 -1.16 -9.48 -16.71
C LYS A 169 -2.46 -9.54 -15.90
N ARG A 170 -2.46 -9.09 -14.64
CA ARG A 170 -3.63 -9.08 -13.76
C ARG A 170 -4.45 -7.79 -13.87
N VAL A 171 -3.97 -6.76 -14.56
CA VAL A 171 -4.69 -5.49 -14.74
C VAL A 171 -6.11 -5.67 -15.29
N PRO A 172 -6.38 -6.48 -16.32
CA PRO A 172 -7.75 -6.69 -16.81
C PRO A 172 -8.68 -7.29 -15.76
N VAL A 173 -8.18 -8.23 -14.95
CA VAL A 173 -8.92 -8.90 -13.88
C VAL A 173 -9.25 -7.89 -12.78
N ALA A 174 -8.26 -7.12 -12.32
CA ALA A 174 -8.45 -6.09 -11.30
C ALA A 174 -9.47 -5.03 -11.74
N ARG A 175 -9.44 -4.60 -13.02
CA ARG A 175 -10.43 -3.66 -13.58
C ARG A 175 -11.84 -4.24 -13.57
N LEU A 176 -12.02 -5.49 -13.98
CA LEU A 176 -13.32 -6.15 -13.97
C LEU A 176 -13.86 -6.32 -12.55
N ALA A 177 -13.03 -6.77 -11.61
CA ALA A 177 -13.39 -6.94 -10.21
C ALA A 177 -13.78 -5.60 -9.56
N ALA A 178 -13.03 -4.52 -9.82
CA ALA A 178 -13.36 -3.18 -9.34
C ALA A 178 -14.69 -2.66 -9.91
N ALA A 179 -14.97 -2.93 -11.19
CA ALA A 179 -16.24 -2.57 -11.81
C ALA A 179 -17.42 -3.34 -11.19
N GLN A 180 -17.26 -4.64 -10.93
CA GLN A 180 -18.26 -5.46 -10.23
C GLN A 180 -18.50 -4.93 -8.82
N ALA A 181 -17.43 -4.62 -8.06
CA ALA A 181 -17.55 -4.05 -6.73
C ALA A 181 -18.35 -2.73 -6.72
N ALA A 182 -18.15 -1.88 -7.72
CA ALA A 182 -18.88 -0.62 -7.85
C ALA A 182 -20.35 -0.80 -8.24
N ILE A 183 -20.69 -1.89 -8.93
CA ILE A 183 -22.09 -2.26 -9.24
C ILE A 183 -22.77 -2.82 -8.00
N ASP A 184 -22.11 -3.73 -7.27
CA ASP A 184 -22.65 -4.39 -6.07
C ASP A 184 -22.85 -3.42 -4.89
N ALA A 185 -22.17 -2.27 -4.90
CA ALA A 185 -22.28 -1.23 -3.87
C ALA A 185 -23.47 -0.26 -4.07
N LYS A 186 -24.24 -0.40 -5.16
CA LYS A 186 -25.48 0.35 -5.41
C LYS A 186 -26.68 -0.35 -4.81
#